data_AF-A0A969ILT6-F1
#
_entry.id   AF-A0A969ILT6-F1
#
_cell.length_a   1.000
_cell.length_b   1.000
_cell.length_c   1.000
_cell.angle_alpha   90.00
_cell.angle_beta   90.00
_cell.angle_gamma   90.00
#
_symmetry.space_group_name_H-M   'P 1'
#
loop_
_entity.id
_entity.type
_entity.pdbx_description
1 polymer ?
#
loop_
_entity_poly.entity_id
_entity_poly.type
_entity_poly.pdbx_seq_one_letter_code
_entity_poly.pdbx_strand_id
1 'polypeptide(L)'
;MPISADLGPALEKYVSQLIKSGRYNSKSEVIREGIRLVQEREARFKALDAAIDRGIADANAGRVVPAKEAFDRLEAKYRKLAATTAE
;
A
#
# COMPACT_ATOMS: atom_id res chain seq x y z
N MET A 1 -17.49 -16.88 -16.59
CA MET A 1 -18.16 -15.96 -17.53
C MET A 1 -17.15 -14.96 -18.07
N PRO A 2 -17.17 -14.61 -19.37
CA PRO A 2 -16.35 -13.51 -19.87
C PRO A 2 -16.85 -12.19 -19.25
N ILE A 3 -15.95 -11.46 -18.62
CA ILE A 3 -16.21 -10.09 -18.15
C ILE A 3 -16.07 -9.20 -19.39
N SER A 4 -17.16 -8.58 -19.83
CA SER A 4 -17.16 -7.60 -20.92
C SER A 4 -17.43 -6.22 -20.33
N ALA A 5 -16.56 -5.27 -20.67
CA ALA A 5 -16.70 -3.87 -20.31
C ALA A 5 -16.33 -3.02 -21.53
N ASP A 6 -17.14 -1.98 -21.78
CA ASP A 6 -16.78 -0.92 -22.71
C ASP A 6 -15.80 0.02 -22.01
N LEU A 7 -14.57 0.09 -22.53
CA LEU A 7 -13.51 0.91 -21.95
C LEU A 7 -13.36 2.27 -22.66
N GLY A 8 -14.10 2.50 -23.75
CA GLY A 8 -13.88 3.65 -24.62
C GLY A 8 -12.55 3.59 -25.39
N PRO A 9 -12.40 4.42 -26.43
CA PRO A 9 -11.38 4.25 -27.46
C PRO A 9 -9.93 4.36 -26.94
N ALA A 10 -9.66 5.21 -25.95
CA ALA A 10 -8.32 5.39 -25.39
C ALA A 10 -7.84 4.15 -24.63
N LEU A 11 -8.66 3.60 -23.74
CA LEU A 11 -8.30 2.43 -22.95
C LEU A 11 -8.27 1.16 -23.81
N GLU A 12 -9.17 1.00 -24.78
CA GLU A 12 -9.11 -0.11 -25.74
C GLU A 12 -7.79 -0.12 -26.51
N LYS A 13 -7.32 1.05 -26.96
CA LYS A 13 -6.03 1.18 -27.64
C LYS A 13 -4.88 0.75 -26.74
N TYR A 14 -4.88 1.20 -25.49
CA TYR A 14 -3.84 0.86 -24.52
C TYR A 14 -3.83 -0.63 -24.16
N VAL A 15 -5.00 -1.22 -23.86
CA VAL A 15 -5.15 -2.66 -23.60
C VAL A 15 -4.68 -3.48 -24.80
N SER A 16 -5.02 -3.04 -26.02
CA SER A 16 -4.56 -3.69 -27.25
C SER A 16 -3.04 -3.66 -27.40
N GLN A 17 -2.37 -2.57 -27.01
CA GLN A 17 -0.90 -2.49 -27.01
C GLN A 17 -0.28 -3.45 -25.99
N LEU A 18 -0.84 -3.53 -24.79
CA LEU A 18 -0.40 -4.43 -23.73
C LEU A 18 -0.52 -5.92 -24.12
N ILE A 19 -1.56 -6.27 -24.86
CA ILE A 19 -1.73 -7.63 -25.38
C ILE A 19 -0.74 -7.88 -26.54
N LYS A 20 -0.62 -6.94 -27.48
CA LYS A 20 0.32 -7.04 -28.61
C LYS A 20 1.77 -7.15 -28.18
N SER A 21 2.15 -6.52 -27.06
CA SER A 21 3.49 -6.63 -26.50
C SER A 21 3.74 -7.96 -25.76
N GLY A 22 2.74 -8.84 -25.67
CA GLY A 22 2.82 -10.11 -24.93
C GLY A 22 2.82 -9.93 -23.41
N ARG A 23 2.53 -8.73 -22.89
CA ARG A 23 2.49 -8.49 -21.43
C ARG A 23 1.27 -9.15 -20.79
N TYR A 24 0.18 -9.27 -21.53
CA TYR A 24 -1.06 -9.95 -21.11
C TYR A 24 -1.63 -10.78 -22.27
N ASN A 25 -2.32 -11.87 -21.95
CA ASN A 25 -2.86 -12.79 -22.96
C ASN A 25 -4.29 -12.42 -23.38
N SER A 26 -4.99 -11.62 -22.59
CA SER A 26 -6.38 -11.24 -22.88
C SER A 26 -6.79 -9.93 -22.22
N LYS A 27 -7.81 -9.28 -22.79
CA LYS A 27 -8.45 -8.09 -22.20
C LYS A 27 -8.99 -8.37 -20.79
N SER A 28 -9.61 -9.54 -20.59
CA SER A 28 -10.13 -9.96 -19.28
C SER A 28 -9.04 -10.06 -18.21
N GLU A 29 -7.81 -10.42 -18.59
CA GLU A 29 -6.67 -10.46 -17.69
C GLU A 29 -6.24 -9.06 -17.26
N VAL A 30 -6.13 -8.13 -18.22
CA VAL A 30 -5.81 -6.72 -17.94
C VAL A 30 -6.84 -6.07 -17.02
N ILE A 31 -8.12 -6.31 -17.27
CA ILE A 31 -9.21 -5.77 -16.44
C ILE A 31 -9.15 -6.32 -15.02
N ARG A 32 -8.95 -7.64 -14.85
CA ARG A 32 -8.84 -8.24 -13.51
C ARG A 32 -7.65 -7.68 -12.74
N GLU A 33 -6.50 -7.54 -13.40
CA GLU A 33 -5.32 -6.96 -12.78
C GLU A 33 -5.53 -5.50 -12.40
N GLY A 34 -6.16 -4.70 -13.28
CA GLY A 34 -6.52 -3.32 -13.00
C GLY A 34 -7.43 -3.20 -11.77
N ILE A 35 -8.47 -4.03 -11.67
CA ILE A 35 -9.37 -4.06 -10.51
C ILE A 35 -8.62 -4.50 -9.24
N ARG A 36 -7.73 -5.49 -9.34
CA ARG A 36 -6.90 -5.95 -8.21
C ARG A 36 -6.03 -4.81 -7.67
N LEU A 37 -5.42 -4.02 -8.54
CA LEU A 37 -4.61 -2.85 -8.15
C LEU A 37 -5.46 -1.77 -7.47
N VAL A 38 -6.68 -1.53 -7.97
CA VAL A 38 -7.63 -0.61 -7.31
C VAL A 38 -7.99 -1.13 -5.91
N GLN A 39 -8.35 -2.41 -5.78
CA GLN A 39 -8.66 -3.02 -4.48
C GLN A 39 -7.50 -2.93 -3.49
N GLU A 40 -6.27 -3.19 -3.96
CA GLU A 40 -5.06 -3.09 -3.14
C GLU A 40 -4.82 -1.65 -2.65
N ARG A 41 -5.03 -0.66 -3.52
CA ARG A 41 -4.94 0.77 -3.18
C ARG A 41 -6.00 1.17 -2.15
N GLU A 42 -7.25 0.76 -2.36
CA GLU A 42 -8.35 1.03 -1.42
C GLU A 42 -8.12 0.37 -0.05
N ALA A 43 -7.59 -0.85 -0.03
CA ALA A 43 -7.23 -1.53 1.22
C ALA A 43 -6.11 -0.78 1.98
N ARG A 44 -5.11 -0.26 1.27
CA ARG A 44 -4.04 0.55 1.86
C ARG A 44 -4.57 1.85 2.47
N PHE A 45 -5.49 2.53 1.80
CA PHE A 45 -6.10 3.74 2.36
C PHE A 45 -6.94 3.45 3.58
N LYS A 46 -7.79 2.42 3.55
CA LYS A 46 -8.56 2.01 4.74
C LYS A 46 -7.68 1.68 5.94
N ALA A 47 -6.54 1.03 5.69
CA ALA A 47 -5.57 0.74 6.75
C ALA A 47 -4.90 2.02 7.29
N LEU A 48 -4.59 2.99 6.42
CA LEU A 48 -4.03 4.28 6.81
C LEU A 48 -5.03 5.11 7.62
N ASP A 49 -6.28 5.22 7.16
CA ASP A 49 -7.35 5.94 7.86
C ASP A 49 -7.54 5.36 9.26
N ALA A 50 -7.64 4.02 9.37
CA ALA A 50 -7.76 3.35 10.66
C ALA A 50 -6.54 3.58 11.58
N ALA A 51 -5.34 3.71 11.03
CA ALA A 51 -4.13 4.01 11.79
C ALA A 51 -4.13 5.47 12.29
N ILE A 52 -4.59 6.41 11.47
CA ILE A 52 -4.73 7.82 11.83
C ILE A 52 -5.78 7.97 12.94
N ASP A 53 -6.96 7.38 12.77
CA ASP A 53 -8.04 7.44 13.76
C ASP A 53 -7.59 6.89 15.12
N ARG A 54 -6.85 5.77 15.11
CA ARG A 54 -6.24 5.22 16.32
C ARG A 54 -5.26 6.18 16.95
N GLY A 55 -4.36 6.78 16.15
CA GLY A 55 -3.38 7.75 16.65
C GLY A 55 -4.02 8.98 17.27
N ILE A 56 -5.09 9.50 16.67
CA ILE A 56 -5.88 10.61 17.21
C ILE A 56 -6.54 10.19 18.53
N ALA A 57 -7.15 9.00 18.58
CA ALA A 57 -7.77 8.48 19.80
C ALA A 57 -6.75 8.29 20.94
N ASP A 58 -5.55 7.81 20.62
CA ASP A 58 -4.45 7.67 21.58
C ASP A 58 -3.97 9.04 22.09
N ALA A 59 -3.81 10.02 21.19
CA ALA A 59 -3.45 11.39 21.56
C ALA A 59 -4.49 12.03 22.50
N ASN A 60 -5.78 11.92 22.15
CA ASN A 60 -6.87 12.43 22.98
C ASN A 60 -6.94 11.74 24.35
N ALA A 61 -6.60 10.45 24.42
CA ALA A 61 -6.54 9.69 25.66
C ALA A 61 -5.23 9.90 26.46
N GLY A 62 -4.32 10.77 25.99
CA GLY A 62 -3.02 10.98 26.62
C GLY A 62 -2.06 9.79 26.51
N ARG A 63 -2.34 8.80 25.65
CA ARG A 63 -1.48 7.62 25.39
C ARG A 63 -0.33 7.96 24.43
N VAL A 64 0.33 9.08 24.68
CA VAL A 64 1.46 9.59 23.90
C VAL A 64 2.66 9.81 24.80
N VAL A 65 3.84 9.81 24.21
CA VAL A 65 5.10 10.13 24.91
C VAL A 65 5.76 11.33 24.23
N PRO A 66 6.52 12.14 24.97
CA PRO A 66 7.32 13.21 24.39
C PRO A 66 8.26 12.67 23.30
N ALA A 67 8.40 13.42 22.20
CA ALA A 67 9.22 13.00 21.07
C ALA A 67 10.67 12.69 21.48
N LYS A 68 11.26 13.51 22.36
CA LYS A 68 12.62 13.30 22.87
C LYS A 68 12.77 11.93 23.54
N GLU A 69 11.84 11.57 24.43
CA GLU A 69 11.86 10.28 25.12
C GLU A 69 11.71 9.11 24.15
N ALA A 70 10.87 9.26 23.12
CA ALA A 70 10.71 8.26 22.08
C ALA A 70 12.03 8.04 21.30
N PHE A 71 12.70 9.12 20.89
CA PHE A 71 13.96 9.08 20.15
C PHE A 71 15.10 8.51 21.01
N ASP A 72 15.24 8.98 22.25
CA ASP A 72 16.26 8.49 23.20
C ASP A 72 16.13 6.96 23.37
N ARG A 73 14.91 6.46 23.53
CA ARG A 73 14.62 5.02 23.63
C ARG A 73 14.99 4.26 22.35
N LEU A 74 14.69 4.80 21.18
CA LEU A 74 15.02 4.16 19.90
C LEU A 74 16.53 4.11 19.67
N GLU A 75 17.25 5.20 19.93
CA GLU A 75 18.71 5.24 19.80
C GLU A 75 19.36 4.20 20.72
N ALA A 76 18.93 4.14 21.99
CA ALA A 76 19.44 3.15 22.94
C ALA A 76 19.18 1.71 22.46
N LYS A 77 18.01 1.43 21.88
CA LYS A 77 17.68 0.12 21.31
C LYS A 77 18.61 -0.25 20.16
N TYR A 78 18.81 0.66 19.20
CA TYR A 78 19.63 0.37 18.02
C TYR A 78 21.12 0.30 18.34
N ARG A 79 21.60 1.08 19.30
CA ARG A 79 22.99 0.98 19.79
C ARG A 79 23.28 -0.39 20.39
N LYS A 80 22.36 -0.92 21.20
CA LYS A 80 22.47 -2.28 21.77
C LYS A 80 22.47 -3.35 20.68
N LEU A 81 21.56 -3.25 19.72
CA LEU A 81 21.48 -4.22 18.62
C LEU A 81 22.77 -4.24 17.77
N ALA A 82 23.34 -3.07 17.49
CA ALA A 82 24.61 -2.95 16.78
C ALA A 82 25.76 -3.59 17.58
N ALA A 83 25.80 -3.41 18.89
CA ALA A 83 26.82 -4.03 19.74
C ALA A 83 26.71 -5.56 19.77
N THR A 84 25.49 -6.11 19.85
CA THR A 84 25.25 -7.57 19.84
C THR A 84 25.51 -8.24 18.49
N THR A 85 25.49 -7.49 17.39
CA THR A 85 25.76 -8.03 16.04
C THR A 85 27.27 -8.05 15.73
N ALA A 86 28.09 -7.41 16.56
CA ALA A 86 29.54 -7.31 16.39
C ALA A 86 30.34 -8.34 17.24
N GLU A 87 29.66 -9.12 18.07
CA GLU A 87 30.18 -10.33 18.75
C GLU A 87 29.76 -11.59 17.99
#